data_AF-A0A3B8I9U9-F1
#
_entry.id   AF-A0A3B8I9U9-F1
#
_cell.length_a   1.000
_cell.length_b   1.000
_cell.length_c   1.000
_cell.angle_alpha   90.00
_cell.angle_beta   90.00
_cell.angle_gamma   90.00
#
_symmetry.space_group_name_H-M   'P 1'
#
loop_
_entity.id
_entity.type
_entity.pdbx_description
1 polymer ?
#
loop_
_entity_poly.entity_id
_entity_poly.type
_entity_poly.pdbx_seq_one_letter_code
_entity_poly.pdbx_strand_id
1 'polypeptide(L)'
;RIGFVPQTNMTLQEAVASFQPQAGDVIKSEDAFAMYSAAGWLGSLEIMEPGQGYMVYAQGGGSITYPSRSSLVAGRGLGETVDRKALLAQFEIDANAFENTESLVGTVVDAAALGLTGEEYLLAKVGDTYRGVATPTQVDGEVLYFLTIYGKANEAVSFALYQPETGEVLTLQEQIGFQANALQGSPSAPVSFTLAAESEGMAQTTLAIYPNPTEGQFQLRLAAGTQPVTVQLTDLTGRVLEARTLESVNGAYEVSAW
;
A
#
# COMPACT_ATOMS: atom_id res chain seq x y z
N ARG A 1 21.57 17.38 7.59
CA ARG A 1 21.50 17.49 6.12
C ARG A 1 22.89 17.23 5.55
N ILE A 2 22.99 16.50 4.45
CA ILE A 2 24.22 16.22 3.71
C ILE A 2 23.98 16.58 2.24
N GLY A 3 25.02 17.06 1.56
CA GLY A 3 24.98 17.29 0.11
C GLY A 3 25.64 16.14 -0.63
N PHE A 4 25.01 15.65 -1.69
CA PHE A 4 25.61 14.64 -2.56
C PHE A 4 26.50 15.33 -3.62
N VAL A 5 27.80 15.31 -3.38
CA VAL A 5 28.82 15.94 -4.25
C VAL A 5 29.22 15.15 -5.51
N PRO A 6 29.08 13.82 -5.58
CA PRO A 6 29.38 13.09 -6.82
C PRO A 6 28.56 13.60 -8.01
N GLN A 7 29.15 13.49 -9.20
CA GLN A 7 28.58 13.96 -10.48
C GLN A 7 27.86 12.83 -11.25
N THR A 8 27.73 11.66 -10.64
CA THR A 8 27.08 10.49 -11.22
C THR A 8 26.19 9.85 -10.17
N ASN A 9 25.09 9.25 -10.60
CA ASN A 9 24.24 8.44 -9.73
C ASN A 9 25.07 7.34 -9.04
N MET A 10 24.73 7.05 -7.79
CA MET A 10 25.29 5.95 -7.00
C MET A 10 24.15 5.25 -6.28
N THR A 11 24.27 3.95 -6.02
CA THR A 11 23.32 3.32 -5.10
C THR A 11 23.50 3.92 -3.70
N LEU A 12 22.43 3.93 -2.90
CA LEU A 12 22.49 4.42 -1.53
C LEU A 12 23.60 3.69 -0.76
N GLN A 13 23.66 2.37 -0.89
CA GLN A 13 24.65 1.53 -0.20
C GLN A 13 26.09 1.89 -0.58
N GLU A 14 26.37 2.18 -1.86
CA GLU A 14 27.69 2.61 -2.31
C GLU A 14 28.03 4.01 -1.79
N ALA A 15 27.08 4.94 -1.91
CA ALA A 15 27.27 6.34 -1.56
C ALA A 15 27.61 6.51 -0.08
N VAL A 16 27.01 5.71 0.80
CA VAL A 16 27.21 5.79 2.25
C VAL A 16 28.02 4.64 2.82
N ALA A 17 28.79 3.92 2.01
CA ALA A 17 29.59 2.78 2.44
C ALA A 17 30.62 3.10 3.55
N SER A 18 31.08 4.35 3.64
CA SER A 18 31.99 4.80 4.71
C SER A 18 31.28 5.11 6.02
N PHE A 19 29.96 5.26 5.99
CA PHE A 19 29.14 5.49 7.17
C PHE A 19 29.05 4.21 7.99
N GLN A 20 28.94 4.35 9.31
CA GLN A 20 28.74 3.23 10.24
C GLN A 20 27.32 3.31 10.80
N PRO A 21 26.30 2.95 9.99
CA PRO A 21 24.91 3.13 10.38
C PRO A 21 24.51 2.20 11.53
N GLN A 22 23.59 2.68 12.35
CA GLN A 22 22.92 1.93 13.39
C GLN A 22 21.48 1.62 12.99
N ALA A 23 20.90 0.56 13.55
CA ALA A 23 19.52 0.19 13.26
C ALA A 23 18.58 1.37 13.59
N GLY A 24 17.75 1.75 12.62
CA GLY A 24 16.87 2.91 12.71
C GLY A 24 17.47 4.23 12.22
N ASP A 25 18.71 4.26 11.74
CA ASP A 25 19.24 5.42 11.02
C ASP A 25 18.48 5.63 9.71
N VAL A 26 18.22 6.88 9.33
CA VAL A 26 17.38 7.23 8.17
C VAL A 26 18.12 8.19 7.27
N ILE A 27 18.05 7.93 5.96
CA ILE A 27 18.44 8.87 4.91
C ILE A 27 17.21 9.17 4.07
N LYS A 28 16.93 10.46 3.87
CA LYS A 28 15.69 10.95 3.24
C LYS A 28 16.00 12.00 2.19
N SER A 29 15.45 11.86 0.98
CA SER A 29 15.33 12.90 -0.04
C SER A 29 13.99 13.64 0.13
N GLU A 30 13.64 14.51 -0.82
CA GLU A 30 12.34 15.19 -0.81
C GLU A 30 11.17 14.22 -0.98
N ASP A 31 11.37 13.16 -1.77
CA ASP A 31 10.33 12.24 -2.21
C ASP A 31 10.51 10.79 -1.72
N ALA A 32 11.69 10.40 -1.25
CA ALA A 32 12.01 9.02 -0.88
C ALA A 32 12.82 8.96 0.42
N PHE A 33 12.82 7.79 1.05
CA PHE A 33 13.67 7.55 2.21
C PHE A 33 14.08 6.09 2.30
N ALA A 34 15.14 5.85 3.06
CA ALA A 34 15.61 4.54 3.43
C ALA A 34 15.98 4.54 4.91
N MET A 35 15.76 3.39 5.56
CA MET A 35 16.10 3.13 6.94
C MET A 35 17.09 1.97 7.03
N TYR A 36 18.09 2.10 7.88
CA TYR A 36 19.06 1.04 8.10
C TYR A 36 18.48 -0.03 9.03
N SER A 37 18.57 -1.29 8.60
CA SER A 37 18.17 -2.48 9.34
C SER A 37 19.34 -3.48 9.43
N ALA A 38 19.11 -4.64 10.04
CA ALA A 38 20.10 -5.72 10.04
C ALA A 38 20.44 -6.25 8.63
N ALA A 39 19.53 -6.10 7.67
CA ALA A 39 19.72 -6.49 6.27
C ALA A 39 20.44 -5.41 5.44
N GLY A 40 20.66 -4.22 5.99
CA GLY A 40 21.22 -3.07 5.29
C GLY A 40 20.21 -1.94 5.14
N TRP A 41 20.43 -1.08 4.14
CA TRP A 41 19.49 0.01 3.83
C TRP A 41 18.25 -0.53 3.14
N LEU A 42 17.10 -0.32 3.75
CA LEU A 42 15.79 -0.70 3.22
C LEU A 42 14.95 0.55 2.99
N GLY A 43 14.36 0.67 1.81
CA GLY A 43 13.33 1.66 1.54
C GLY A 43 13.26 2.11 0.11
N SER A 44 12.49 3.17 -0.10
CA SER A 44 12.16 3.65 -1.44
C SER A 44 13.25 4.57 -2.03
N LEU A 45 14.27 4.94 -1.24
CA LEU A 45 15.48 5.63 -1.68
C LEU A 45 16.60 4.63 -1.97
N GLU A 46 16.73 4.21 -3.23
CA GLU A 46 17.75 3.25 -3.65
C GLU A 46 18.97 3.90 -4.30
N ILE A 47 18.79 5.09 -4.90
CA ILE A 47 19.80 5.80 -5.68
C ILE A 47 19.94 7.23 -5.14
N MET A 48 21.19 7.65 -4.96
CA MET A 48 21.55 9.04 -4.70
C MET A 48 21.96 9.73 -6.01
N GLU A 49 21.38 10.91 -6.26
CA GLU A 49 21.50 11.63 -7.51
C GLU A 49 22.26 12.96 -7.34
N PRO A 50 23.10 13.34 -8.32
CA PRO A 50 23.80 14.63 -8.33
C PRO A 50 22.87 15.83 -8.17
N GLY A 51 23.28 16.81 -7.37
CA GLY A 51 22.53 18.05 -7.18
C GLY A 51 21.37 17.95 -6.19
N GLN A 52 21.08 16.76 -5.66
CA GLN A 52 20.05 16.56 -4.63
C GLN A 52 20.60 16.74 -3.22
N GLY A 53 19.74 17.24 -2.33
CA GLY A 53 20.00 17.36 -0.90
C GLY A 53 19.38 16.20 -0.12
N TYR A 54 20.09 15.70 0.89
CA TYR A 54 19.60 14.59 1.72
C TYR A 54 19.58 14.96 3.21
N MET A 55 18.55 14.51 3.91
CA MET A 55 18.47 14.54 5.36
C MET A 55 18.97 13.22 5.92
N VAL A 56 19.77 13.30 6.98
CA VAL A 56 20.24 12.13 7.72
C VAL A 56 19.79 12.29 9.15
N TYR A 57 19.11 11.26 9.65
CA TYR A 57 18.81 11.08 11.06
C TYR A 57 19.62 9.88 11.52
N ALA A 58 20.73 10.15 12.20
CA ALA A 58 21.62 9.12 12.71
C ALA A 58 21.63 9.15 14.23
N GLN A 59 21.56 7.98 14.85
CA GLN A 59 21.74 7.81 16.29
C GLN A 59 23.20 8.03 16.68
N GLY A 60 24.12 7.60 15.81
CA GLY A 60 25.56 7.82 15.94
C GLY A 60 26.05 9.07 15.21
N GLY A 61 27.16 9.63 15.68
CA GLY A 61 27.92 10.62 14.92
C GLY A 61 28.83 9.96 13.87
N GLY A 62 29.16 10.67 12.79
CA GLY A 62 30.09 10.18 11.79
C GLY A 62 30.26 11.13 10.61
N SER A 63 31.17 10.76 9.71
CA SER A 63 31.38 11.46 8.43
C SER A 63 31.06 10.52 7.28
N ILE A 64 30.36 11.02 6.27
CA ILE A 64 30.14 10.31 5.01
C ILE A 64 31.20 10.79 4.02
N THR A 65 32.04 9.87 3.59
CA THR A 65 33.00 10.05 2.49
C THR A 65 32.48 9.33 1.26
N TYR A 66 32.16 10.08 0.22
CA TYR A 66 31.68 9.53 -1.04
C TYR A 66 32.84 8.93 -1.85
N PRO A 67 32.63 7.78 -2.52
CA PRO A 67 33.65 7.16 -3.35
C PRO A 67 33.92 8.01 -4.61
N SER A 68 35.18 8.06 -5.07
CA SER A 68 35.55 8.81 -6.29
C SER A 68 35.05 8.17 -7.59
N ARG A 69 34.55 6.92 -7.54
CA ARG A 69 34.07 6.15 -8.68
C ARG A 69 32.78 5.44 -8.28
N SER A 70 31.72 5.61 -9.07
CA SER A 70 30.49 4.82 -8.94
C SER A 70 30.75 3.41 -9.50
N SER A 71 30.29 2.37 -8.81
CA SER A 71 30.25 1.01 -9.38
C SER A 71 29.08 0.81 -10.33
N LEU A 72 28.16 1.79 -10.42
CA LEU A 72 27.23 1.95 -11.54
C LEU A 72 27.99 2.38 -12.80
N VAL A 73 28.85 1.50 -13.30
CA VAL A 73 29.33 1.54 -14.68
C VAL A 73 28.11 1.21 -15.54
N ALA A 74 27.71 2.16 -16.40
CA ALA A 74 26.63 2.01 -17.37
C ALA A 74 26.68 0.63 -18.05
N GLY A 75 25.81 -0.31 -17.64
CA GLY A 75 25.73 -1.63 -18.26
C GLY A 75 25.53 -2.84 -17.35
N ARG A 76 25.53 -2.72 -16.02
CA ARG A 76 24.96 -3.78 -15.15
C ARG A 76 23.63 -3.29 -14.61
N GLY A 77 22.57 -3.90 -15.13
CA GLY A 77 21.19 -3.57 -14.81
C GLY A 77 21.01 -3.41 -13.30
N LEU A 78 20.71 -2.18 -12.91
CA LEU A 78 19.85 -1.97 -11.76
C LEU A 78 18.65 -2.90 -11.99
N GLY A 79 18.20 -3.59 -10.94
CA GLY A 79 16.86 -4.17 -10.96
C GLY A 79 15.86 -3.12 -11.47
N GLU A 80 14.71 -3.57 -11.98
CA GLU A 80 13.68 -2.68 -12.49
C GLU A 80 13.33 -1.62 -11.44
N THR A 81 13.99 -0.47 -11.54
CA THR A 81 13.82 0.62 -10.58
C THR A 81 12.51 1.24 -10.98
N VAL A 82 11.53 1.15 -10.09
CA VAL A 82 10.24 1.79 -10.33
C VAL A 82 10.52 3.26 -10.55
N ASP A 83 10.21 3.76 -11.76
CA ASP A 83 10.36 5.17 -12.08
C ASP A 83 9.42 5.94 -11.16
N ARG A 84 9.99 6.53 -10.11
CA ARG A 84 9.25 7.26 -9.09
C ARG A 84 8.41 8.37 -9.73
N LYS A 85 8.95 9.03 -10.75
CA LYS A 85 8.26 10.13 -11.42
C LYS A 85 7.05 9.61 -12.18
N ALA A 86 7.18 8.46 -12.84
CA ALA A 86 6.05 7.79 -13.49
C ALA A 86 4.98 7.36 -12.46
N LEU A 87 5.41 6.81 -11.32
CA LEU A 87 4.51 6.38 -10.25
C LEU A 87 3.73 7.57 -9.65
N LEU A 88 4.39 8.69 -9.37
CA LEU A 88 3.72 9.90 -8.89
C LEU A 88 2.74 10.45 -9.94
N ALA A 89 3.11 10.42 -11.22
CA ALA A 89 2.23 10.85 -12.31
C ALA A 89 0.99 9.97 -12.47
N GLN A 90 1.11 8.65 -12.28
CA GLN A 90 -0.02 7.71 -12.35
C GLN A 90 -1.15 8.06 -11.37
N PHE A 91 -0.79 8.53 -10.18
CA PHE A 91 -1.74 8.89 -9.12
C PHE A 91 -1.95 10.40 -8.99
N GLU A 92 -1.50 11.19 -9.97
CA GLU A 92 -1.63 12.65 -10.00
C GLU A 92 -1.06 13.35 -8.73
N ILE A 93 0.01 12.80 -8.17
CA ILE A 93 0.65 13.32 -6.96
C ILE A 93 1.64 14.44 -7.35
N ASP A 94 1.29 15.68 -7.03
CA ASP A 94 2.19 16.82 -7.17
C ASP A 94 3.04 17.02 -5.91
N ALA A 95 4.28 16.52 -5.95
CA ALA A 95 5.25 16.67 -4.88
C ALA A 95 5.62 18.15 -4.61
N ASN A 96 5.55 19.02 -5.63
CA ASN A 96 5.95 20.43 -5.50
C ASN A 96 4.87 21.30 -4.85
N ALA A 97 3.65 20.78 -4.71
CA ALA A 97 2.55 21.50 -4.06
C ALA A 97 2.70 21.55 -2.53
N PHE A 98 3.66 20.82 -1.95
CA PHE A 98 3.84 20.67 -0.51
C PHE A 98 5.30 20.90 -0.11
N GLU A 99 5.50 21.67 0.95
CA GLU A 99 6.84 21.95 1.49
C GLU A 99 7.29 20.89 2.52
N ASN A 100 6.36 20.06 3.00
CA ASN A 100 6.59 19.08 4.06
C ASN A 100 6.23 17.67 3.60
N THR A 101 7.01 16.70 4.08
CA THR A 101 6.71 15.28 3.91
C THR A 101 6.82 14.51 5.21
N GLU A 102 6.00 13.48 5.33
CA GLU A 102 6.03 12.47 6.40
C GLU A 102 6.47 11.13 5.82
N SER A 103 7.26 10.37 6.58
CA SER A 103 7.74 9.04 6.18
C SER A 103 7.01 7.98 6.98
N LEU A 104 6.59 6.90 6.34
CA LEU A 104 5.88 5.80 6.98
C LEU A 104 6.43 4.45 6.50
N VAL A 105 6.71 3.56 7.44
CA VAL A 105 6.96 2.14 7.17
C VAL A 105 5.74 1.35 7.63
N GLY A 106 5.09 0.67 6.68
CA GLY A 106 3.84 -0.04 6.94
C GLY A 106 3.83 -1.47 6.39
N THR A 107 2.86 -2.25 6.85
CA THR A 107 2.58 -3.64 6.44
C THR A 107 1.08 -3.86 6.42
N VAL A 108 0.59 -4.84 5.66
CA VAL A 108 -0.84 -5.19 5.62
C VAL A 108 -1.03 -6.51 6.36
N VAL A 109 -1.92 -6.51 7.35
CA VAL A 109 -2.21 -7.74 8.11
C VAL A 109 -3.12 -8.67 7.30
N ASP A 110 -2.99 -9.97 7.57
CA ASP A 110 -3.81 -11.01 6.95
C ASP A 110 -3.82 -11.02 5.40
N ALA A 111 -2.78 -10.47 4.77
CA ALA A 111 -2.65 -10.34 3.31
C ALA A 111 -2.99 -11.63 2.53
N ALA A 112 -2.56 -12.79 3.04
CA ALA A 112 -2.85 -14.08 2.43
C ALA A 112 -4.35 -14.46 2.51
N ALA A 113 -5.02 -14.17 3.62
CA ALA A 113 -6.46 -14.42 3.77
C ALA A 113 -7.30 -13.47 2.90
N LEU A 114 -6.74 -12.29 2.59
CA LEU A 114 -7.32 -11.28 1.72
C LEU A 114 -7.05 -11.52 0.23
N GLY A 115 -6.28 -12.55 -0.12
CA GLY A 115 -5.93 -12.86 -1.50
C GLY A 115 -4.99 -11.84 -2.16
N LEU A 116 -4.25 -11.06 -1.35
CA LEU A 116 -3.27 -10.11 -1.87
C LEU A 116 -2.08 -10.85 -2.49
N THR A 117 -1.60 -10.36 -3.62
CA THR A 117 -0.49 -10.97 -4.37
C THR A 117 0.87 -10.55 -3.82
N GLY A 118 0.90 -9.48 -3.00
CA GLY A 118 2.13 -8.85 -2.55
C GLY A 118 2.71 -7.88 -3.59
N GLU A 119 1.91 -7.53 -4.60
CA GLU A 119 2.23 -6.55 -5.65
C GLU A 119 1.42 -5.25 -5.51
N GLU A 120 0.50 -5.18 -4.54
CA GLU A 120 -0.35 -4.03 -4.30
C GLU A 120 0.46 -2.78 -3.93
N TYR A 121 -0.01 -1.60 -4.34
CA TYR A 121 0.62 -0.33 -3.97
C TYR A 121 -0.12 0.27 -2.79
N LEU A 122 0.62 0.70 -1.76
CA LEU A 122 0.04 1.46 -0.67
C LEU A 122 -0.10 2.93 -1.07
N LEU A 123 -1.31 3.46 -0.96
CA LEU A 123 -1.66 4.84 -1.25
C LEU A 123 -2.00 5.59 0.04
N ALA A 124 -1.56 6.85 0.12
CA ALA A 124 -2.04 7.83 1.11
C ALA A 124 -2.96 8.85 0.44
N LYS A 125 -4.02 9.24 1.13
CA LYS A 125 -5.01 10.23 0.68
C LYS A 125 -5.24 11.29 1.75
N VAL A 126 -5.47 12.52 1.32
CA VAL A 126 -6.06 13.58 2.14
C VAL A 126 -7.37 13.99 1.47
N GLY A 127 -8.49 13.61 2.09
CA GLY A 127 -9.79 13.61 1.41
C GLY A 127 -9.77 12.70 0.19
N ASP A 128 -10.11 13.23 -0.99
CA ASP A 128 -10.12 12.48 -2.25
C ASP A 128 -8.81 12.55 -3.04
N THR A 129 -7.84 13.36 -2.60
CA THR A 129 -6.59 13.54 -3.35
C THR A 129 -5.49 12.62 -2.84
N TYR A 130 -4.82 11.93 -3.76
CA TYR A 130 -3.63 11.15 -3.44
C TYR A 130 -2.46 12.06 -3.02
N ARG A 131 -1.75 11.61 -2.00
CA ARG A 131 -0.66 12.33 -1.33
C ARG A 131 0.56 11.45 -1.10
N GLY A 132 0.54 10.20 -1.54
CA GLY A 132 1.68 9.31 -1.43
C GLY A 132 1.36 7.98 -2.09
N VAL A 133 2.41 7.33 -2.58
CA VAL A 133 2.34 5.99 -3.17
C VAL A 133 3.63 5.24 -2.84
N ALA A 134 3.51 3.97 -2.48
CA ALA A 134 4.63 3.07 -2.23
C ALA A 134 4.37 1.71 -2.88
N THR A 135 5.38 1.20 -3.59
CA THR A 135 5.41 -0.18 -4.07
C THR A 135 5.85 -1.13 -2.96
N PRO A 136 5.46 -2.41 -3.02
CA PRO A 136 5.79 -3.38 -1.99
C PRO A 136 7.27 -3.74 -2.04
N THR A 137 7.88 -3.91 -0.86
CA THR A 137 9.25 -4.39 -0.70
C THR A 137 9.25 -5.66 0.15
N GLN A 138 9.76 -6.76 -0.41
CA GLN A 138 9.89 -8.02 0.33
C GLN A 138 11.09 -7.98 1.27
N VAL A 139 10.85 -8.15 2.57
CA VAL A 139 11.87 -8.15 3.62
C VAL A 139 11.60 -9.33 4.55
N ASP A 140 12.51 -10.30 4.60
CA ASP A 140 12.42 -11.48 5.47
C ASP A 140 11.09 -12.28 5.34
N GLY A 141 10.46 -12.25 4.17
CA GLY A 141 9.19 -12.92 3.89
C GLY A 141 7.93 -12.11 4.24
N GLU A 142 8.11 -10.86 4.65
CA GLU A 142 7.03 -9.88 4.88
C GLU A 142 7.06 -8.78 3.80
N VAL A 143 5.87 -8.29 3.43
CA VAL A 143 5.72 -7.13 2.55
C VAL A 143 5.74 -5.85 3.37
N LEU A 144 6.73 -5.01 3.13
CA LEU A 144 6.84 -3.68 3.72
C LEU A 144 6.65 -2.57 2.68
N TYR A 145 6.03 -1.48 3.12
CA TYR A 145 5.81 -0.27 2.34
C TYR A 145 6.59 0.89 2.93
N PHE A 146 7.41 1.54 2.11
CA PHE A 146 8.20 2.72 2.49
C PHE A 146 7.61 3.97 1.84
N LEU A 147 6.59 4.49 2.49
CA LEU A 147 5.71 5.53 1.96
C LEU A 147 6.19 6.93 2.34
N THR A 148 6.32 7.80 1.34
CA THR A 148 6.45 9.24 1.54
C THR A 148 5.08 9.89 1.32
N ILE A 149 4.62 10.66 2.30
CA ILE A 149 3.34 11.36 2.29
C ILE A 149 3.62 12.86 2.18
N TYR A 150 3.04 13.53 1.19
CA TYR A 150 3.10 14.99 1.01
C TYR A 150 1.91 15.65 1.69
N GLY A 151 2.12 16.69 2.48
CA GLY A 151 1.01 17.30 3.21
C GLY A 151 1.34 18.57 3.96
N LYS A 152 0.34 19.05 4.70
CA LYS A 152 0.39 20.22 5.58
C LYS A 152 -0.02 19.82 6.99
N ALA A 153 0.42 20.60 7.98
CA ALA A 153 0.12 20.32 9.37
C ALA A 153 -1.40 20.23 9.62
N ASN A 154 -1.81 19.25 10.44
CA ASN A 154 -3.19 19.00 10.86
C ASN A 154 -4.13 18.47 9.76
N GLU A 155 -3.60 17.84 8.71
CA GLU A 155 -4.41 17.09 7.74
C GLU A 155 -4.64 15.66 8.22
N ALA A 156 -5.85 15.12 8.01
CA ALA A 156 -6.12 13.69 8.23
C ALA A 156 -5.72 12.91 6.99
N VAL A 157 -4.89 11.89 7.17
CA VAL A 157 -4.42 11.01 6.11
C VAL A 157 -5.09 9.66 6.26
N SER A 158 -5.75 9.20 5.20
CA SER A 158 -6.29 7.85 5.07
C SER A 158 -5.49 7.03 4.05
N PHE A 159 -5.66 5.71 4.08
CA PHE A 159 -4.87 4.80 3.26
C PHE A 159 -5.74 3.87 2.41
N ALA A 160 -5.16 3.40 1.31
CA ALA A 160 -5.78 2.42 0.43
C ALA A 160 -4.72 1.52 -0.22
N LEU A 161 -5.11 0.34 -0.67
CA LEU A 161 -4.29 -0.54 -1.51
C LEU A 161 -4.79 -0.46 -2.95
N TYR A 162 -3.89 -0.24 -3.89
CA TYR A 162 -4.17 -0.31 -5.32
C TYR A 162 -3.64 -1.61 -5.90
N GLN A 163 -4.48 -2.35 -6.61
CA GLN A 163 -4.12 -3.57 -7.31
C GLN A 163 -3.74 -3.25 -8.76
N PRO A 164 -2.45 -3.37 -9.15
CA PRO A 164 -2.02 -3.00 -10.50
C PRO A 164 -2.64 -3.83 -11.62
N GLU A 165 -2.97 -5.11 -11.34
CA GLU A 165 -3.56 -6.02 -12.32
C GLU A 165 -5.00 -5.65 -12.70
N THR A 166 -5.80 -5.21 -11.72
CA THR A 166 -7.24 -4.94 -11.89
C THR A 166 -7.57 -3.46 -11.97
N GLY A 167 -6.68 -2.61 -11.44
CA GLY A 167 -6.94 -1.18 -11.21
C GLY A 167 -7.83 -0.91 -9.99
N GLU A 168 -8.14 -1.94 -9.19
CA GLU A 168 -9.01 -1.82 -8.02
C GLU A 168 -8.32 -1.09 -6.86
N VAL A 169 -9.10 -0.33 -6.09
CA VAL A 169 -8.63 0.40 -4.91
C VAL A 169 -9.40 -0.07 -3.68
N LEU A 170 -8.72 -0.77 -2.78
CA LEU A 170 -9.27 -1.29 -1.52
C LEU A 170 -8.99 -0.28 -0.40
N THR A 171 -10.01 0.12 0.35
CA THR A 171 -9.84 1.10 1.43
C THR A 171 -9.26 0.42 2.68
N LEU A 172 -8.38 1.11 3.41
CA LEU A 172 -7.84 0.66 4.70
C LEU A 172 -8.51 1.39 5.87
N GLN A 173 -8.58 0.75 7.04
CA GLN A 173 -9.27 1.31 8.23
C GLN A 173 -8.49 2.46 8.86
N GLU A 174 -7.17 2.36 8.85
CA GLU A 174 -6.31 3.24 9.63
C GLU A 174 -6.28 4.65 9.06
N GLN A 175 -6.16 5.61 9.96
CA GLN A 175 -5.95 7.01 9.64
C GLN A 175 -4.91 7.58 10.59
N ILE A 176 -4.13 8.53 10.09
CA ILE A 176 -3.15 9.28 10.90
C ILE A 176 -3.38 10.77 10.74
N GLY A 177 -2.94 11.56 11.71
CA GLY A 177 -2.78 13.00 11.54
C GLY A 177 -1.41 13.29 10.95
N PHE A 178 -1.36 14.04 9.85
CA PHE A 178 -0.10 14.41 9.20
C PHE A 178 0.81 15.22 10.12
N GLN A 179 2.07 14.80 10.21
CA GLN A 179 3.12 15.49 10.95
C GLN A 179 4.34 15.74 10.08
N ALA A 180 4.65 17.03 9.86
CA ALA A 180 5.77 17.45 9.02
C ALA A 180 7.10 16.84 9.52
N ASN A 181 7.83 16.18 8.61
CA ASN A 181 9.10 15.51 8.86
C ASN A 181 9.06 14.35 9.87
N ALA A 182 7.87 13.91 10.30
CA ALA A 182 7.75 12.74 11.14
C ALA A 182 8.12 11.46 10.39
N LEU A 183 8.42 10.45 11.17
CA LEU A 183 8.63 9.07 10.73
C LEU A 183 7.75 8.17 11.59
N GLN A 184 6.91 7.37 10.95
CA GLN A 184 6.06 6.37 11.62
C GLN A 184 6.46 4.95 11.21
N GLY A 185 6.53 4.06 12.19
CA GLY A 185 6.93 2.67 11.99
C GLY A 185 8.43 2.49 11.70
N SER A 186 8.84 1.23 11.67
CA SER A 186 10.18 0.79 11.25
C SER A 186 10.10 -0.58 10.59
N PRO A 187 11.15 -1.08 9.91
CA PRO A 187 11.14 -2.43 9.37
C PRO A 187 10.91 -3.53 10.42
N SER A 188 11.30 -3.31 11.68
CA SER A 188 11.08 -4.27 12.77
C SER A 188 9.78 -4.05 13.55
N ALA A 189 9.08 -2.94 13.31
CA ALA A 189 7.81 -2.58 13.94
C ALA A 189 7.01 -1.68 12.98
N PRO A 190 6.55 -2.22 11.84
CA PRO A 190 5.81 -1.44 10.85
C PRO A 190 4.42 -1.05 11.37
N VAL A 191 3.85 0.00 10.79
CA VAL A 191 2.42 0.33 11.00
C VAL A 191 1.58 -0.74 10.32
N SER A 192 0.71 -1.39 11.09
CA SER A 192 -0.20 -2.42 10.60
C SER A 192 -1.45 -1.81 9.97
N PHE A 193 -1.73 -2.17 8.72
CA PHE A 193 -2.93 -1.79 8.00
C PHE A 193 -3.92 -2.95 7.87
N THR A 194 -5.20 -2.67 8.03
CA THR A 194 -6.30 -3.61 7.85
C THR A 194 -7.23 -3.11 6.75
N LEU A 195 -7.78 -4.02 5.94
CA LEU A 195 -8.84 -3.64 5.01
C LEU A 195 -10.04 -3.09 5.79
N ALA A 196 -10.56 -1.96 5.34
CA ALA A 196 -11.84 -1.49 5.80
C ALA A 196 -12.89 -2.53 5.48
N ALA A 197 -13.64 -2.96 6.50
CA ALA A 197 -14.93 -3.56 6.24
C ALA A 197 -15.67 -2.55 5.36
N GLU A 198 -16.10 -2.97 4.17
CA GLU A 198 -17.00 -2.15 3.38
C GLU A 198 -18.12 -1.73 4.32
N SER A 199 -18.22 -0.43 4.60
CA SER A 199 -19.38 0.07 5.32
C SER A 199 -20.57 -0.48 4.56
N GLU A 200 -21.45 -1.21 5.25
CA GLU A 200 -22.68 -1.77 4.70
C GLU A 200 -23.61 -0.64 4.21
N GLY A 201 -23.20 0.09 3.18
CA GLY A 201 -24.03 0.94 2.36
C GLY A 201 -24.79 -0.01 1.44
N MET A 202 -25.74 -0.74 2.01
CA MET A 202 -26.40 -1.88 1.38
C MET A 202 -25.36 -2.82 0.75
N ALA A 203 -24.91 -3.83 1.49
CA ALA A 203 -24.33 -5.01 0.86
C ALA A 203 -25.24 -5.38 -0.32
N GLN A 204 -24.79 -5.08 -1.55
CA GLN A 204 -25.38 -5.69 -2.72
C GLN A 204 -24.92 -7.13 -2.62
N THR A 205 -25.64 -7.91 -1.83
CA THR A 205 -25.64 -9.35 -1.93
C THR A 205 -25.82 -9.62 -3.41
N THR A 206 -24.74 -10.04 -4.07
CA THR A 206 -24.76 -10.38 -5.49
C THR A 206 -25.61 -11.63 -5.61
N LEU A 207 -26.91 -11.40 -5.74
CA LEU A 207 -27.91 -12.43 -5.93
C LEU A 207 -27.96 -12.72 -7.42
N ALA A 208 -27.35 -13.83 -7.84
CA ALA A 208 -27.48 -14.31 -9.20
C ALA A 208 -28.43 -15.52 -9.23
N ILE A 209 -29.38 -15.49 -10.16
CA ILE A 209 -30.37 -16.54 -10.36
C ILE A 209 -30.17 -17.13 -11.76
N TYR A 210 -30.03 -18.45 -11.86
CA TYR A 210 -29.84 -19.15 -13.13
C TYR A 210 -30.68 -20.45 -13.23
N PRO A 211 -31.33 -20.73 -14.36
CA PRO A 211 -31.52 -19.83 -15.49
C PRO A 211 -32.52 -18.73 -15.12
N ASN A 212 -32.34 -17.54 -15.69
CA ASN A 212 -33.35 -16.50 -15.70
C ASN A 212 -33.51 -16.06 -17.16
N PRO A 213 -34.61 -16.40 -17.85
CA PRO A 213 -35.86 -17.03 -17.37
C PRO A 213 -35.75 -18.51 -16.95
N THR A 214 -36.63 -18.97 -16.07
CA THR A 214 -36.72 -20.38 -15.60
C THR A 214 -38.13 -20.97 -15.76
N GLU A 215 -38.21 -22.28 -16.02
CA GLU A 215 -39.42 -23.09 -15.95
C GLU A 215 -39.25 -24.15 -14.84
N GLY A 216 -39.47 -23.75 -13.58
CA GLY A 216 -39.64 -24.64 -12.43
C GLY A 216 -38.40 -24.93 -11.56
N GLN A 217 -37.18 -24.65 -12.01
CA GLN A 217 -36.00 -24.79 -11.15
C GLN A 217 -34.98 -23.68 -11.42
N PHE A 218 -34.44 -23.11 -10.35
CA PHE A 218 -33.37 -22.13 -10.46
C PHE A 218 -32.31 -22.35 -9.39
N GLN A 219 -31.09 -22.00 -9.75
CA GLN A 219 -29.95 -21.93 -8.86
C GLN A 219 -29.81 -20.50 -8.37
N LEU A 220 -29.63 -20.38 -7.07
CA LEU A 220 -29.42 -19.14 -6.36
C LEU A 220 -27.96 -19.10 -5.91
N ARG A 221 -27.18 -18.16 -6.46
CA ARG A 221 -25.82 -17.90 -6.04
C ARG A 221 -25.80 -16.66 -5.16
N LEU A 222 -25.25 -16.81 -3.96
CA LEU A 222 -25.05 -15.77 -2.97
C LEU A 222 -23.55 -15.61 -2.72
N ALA A 223 -23.12 -14.40 -2.34
CA ALA A 223 -21.77 -14.16 -1.86
C ALA A 223 -21.52 -14.97 -0.58
N ALA A 224 -20.35 -15.60 -0.47
CA ALA A 224 -20.01 -16.40 0.71
C ALA A 224 -19.98 -15.52 1.96
N GLY A 225 -20.52 -16.02 3.07
CA GLY A 225 -20.67 -15.25 4.29
C GLY A 225 -20.92 -16.14 5.51
N THR A 226 -20.38 -15.73 6.65
CA THR A 226 -20.51 -16.44 7.92
C THR A 226 -21.76 -16.02 8.72
N GLN A 227 -22.48 -15.01 8.24
CA GLN A 227 -23.71 -14.54 8.85
C GLN A 227 -24.94 -15.33 8.34
N PRO A 228 -25.97 -15.49 9.18
CA PRO A 228 -27.21 -16.13 8.76
C PRO A 228 -27.97 -15.26 7.74
N VAL A 229 -28.40 -15.87 6.64
CA VAL A 229 -29.12 -15.21 5.55
C VAL A 229 -30.50 -15.83 5.38
N THR A 230 -31.55 -15.00 5.29
CA THR A 230 -32.91 -15.46 4.95
C THR A 230 -33.21 -15.16 3.48
N VAL A 231 -33.51 -16.21 2.72
CA VAL A 231 -33.95 -16.14 1.33
C VAL A 231 -35.46 -16.31 1.27
N GLN A 232 -36.17 -15.41 0.60
CA GLN A 232 -37.62 -15.48 0.40
C GLN A 232 -38.00 -15.38 -1.07
N LEU A 233 -38.91 -16.25 -1.51
CA LEU A 233 -39.55 -16.18 -2.81
C LEU A 233 -40.94 -15.56 -2.62
N THR A 234 -41.23 -14.48 -3.33
CA THR A 234 -42.52 -13.77 -3.25
C THR A 234 -43.18 -13.68 -4.61
N ASP A 235 -44.51 -13.70 -4.63
CA ASP A 235 -45.25 -13.31 -5.84
C ASP A 235 -45.26 -11.77 -6.03
N LEU A 236 -45.81 -11.30 -7.16
CA LEU A 236 -45.90 -9.86 -7.48
C LEU A 236 -46.75 -9.06 -6.48
N THR A 237 -47.52 -9.72 -5.62
CA THR A 237 -48.33 -9.09 -4.57
C THR A 237 -47.59 -9.02 -3.23
N GLY A 238 -46.35 -9.52 -3.16
CA GLY A 238 -45.54 -9.60 -1.94
C GLY A 238 -45.91 -10.76 -1.02
N ARG A 239 -46.78 -11.68 -1.45
CA ARG A 239 -47.09 -12.89 -0.67
C ARG A 239 -45.90 -13.85 -0.78
N VAL A 240 -45.38 -14.26 0.37
CA VAL A 240 -44.28 -15.22 0.49
C VAL A 240 -44.77 -16.61 0.05
N LEU A 241 -44.15 -17.14 -0.99
CA LEU A 241 -44.35 -18.50 -1.50
C LEU A 241 -43.42 -19.49 -0.78
N GLU A 242 -42.18 -19.07 -0.49
CA GLU A 242 -41.18 -19.89 0.21
C GLU A 242 -40.21 -19.00 1.00
N ALA A 243 -39.71 -19.51 2.14
CA ALA A 243 -38.69 -18.84 2.94
C ALA A 243 -37.72 -19.87 3.53
N ARG A 244 -36.41 -19.60 3.45
CA ARG A 244 -35.36 -20.46 3.99
C ARG A 244 -34.29 -19.62 4.67
N THR A 245 -33.86 -20.05 5.86
CA THR A 245 -32.71 -19.46 6.55
C THR A 245 -31.49 -20.35 6.36
N LEU A 246 -30.40 -19.76 5.91
CA LEU A 246 -29.08 -20.37 5.77
C LEU A 246 -28.20 -19.86 6.91
N GLU A 247 -27.70 -20.73 7.78
CA GLU A 247 -26.87 -20.32 8.93
C GLU A 247 -25.48 -19.81 8.51
N SER A 248 -24.99 -20.27 7.35
CA SER A 248 -23.80 -19.77 6.66
C SER A 248 -23.94 -20.00 5.16
N VAL A 249 -23.38 -19.10 4.35
CA VAL A 249 -23.43 -19.17 2.88
C VAL A 249 -22.09 -19.66 2.33
N ASN A 250 -22.07 -20.86 1.74
CA ASN A 250 -20.85 -21.54 1.26
C ASN A 250 -20.82 -21.80 -0.25
N GLY A 251 -21.68 -21.15 -1.05
CA GLY A 251 -21.66 -21.30 -2.51
C GLY A 251 -23.04 -21.19 -3.18
N ALA A 252 -23.26 -22.00 -4.22
CA ALA A 252 -24.51 -22.05 -4.97
C ALA A 252 -25.52 -22.99 -4.29
N TYR A 253 -26.79 -22.55 -4.24
CA TYR A 253 -27.90 -23.32 -3.68
C TYR A 253 -28.92 -23.61 -4.79
N GLU A 254 -29.37 -24.86 -4.90
CA GLU A 254 -30.49 -25.20 -5.78
C GLU A 254 -31.82 -24.93 -5.08
N VAL A 255 -32.73 -24.26 -5.78
CA VAL A 255 -34.10 -23.98 -5.34
C VAL A 255 -35.06 -24.53 -6.40
N SER A 256 -36.02 -25.35 -5.97
CA SER A 256 -37.09 -25.85 -6.85
C SER A 256 -38.32 -24.97 -6.69
N ALA A 257 -38.78 -24.36 -7.78
CA ALA A 257 -40.01 -23.57 -7.82
C ALA A 257 -41.11 -24.39 -8.49
N TRP A 258 -42.17 -24.71 -7.77
CA TRP A 258 -43.26 -25.55 -8.29
C TRP A 258 -44.04 -24.86 -9.41
#